data_AF-A0A9W9YL97-F1
#
_entry.id   AF-A0A9W9YL97-F1
#
_cell.length_a   1.000
_cell.length_b   1.000
_cell.length_c   1.000
_cell.angle_alpha   90.00
_cell.angle_beta   90.00
_cell.angle_gamma   90.00
#
_symmetry.space_group_name_H-M   'P 1'
#
loop_
_entity.id
_entity.type
_entity.pdbx_description
1 polymer ?
#
loop_
_entity_poly.entity_id
_entity_poly.type
_entity_poly.pdbx_seq_one_letter_code
_entity_poly.pdbx_strand_id
1 'polypeptide(L)'
;MIDAPNTPLFTRAENVNDAMLVGTKENTCAWLRLANFDVEVLEERIDYSVTKSKWYDMLRGRFYSSLRELNDVEIEEGIDELERGKLKDLNLQDDIPIFSTSLIFIAKKGH
;
A
#
# COMPACT_ATOMS: atom_id res chain seq x y z
N MET A 1 16.80 5.44 6.38
CA MET A 1 16.66 6.59 5.48
C MET A 1 15.93 7.68 6.24
N ILE A 2 16.55 8.85 6.42
CA ILE A 2 15.89 9.99 7.05
C ILE A 2 15.22 10.74 5.90
N ASP A 3 13.90 10.66 5.81
CA ASP A 3 13.13 11.34 4.76
C ASP A 3 13.29 12.85 4.89
N ALA A 4 13.46 13.52 3.75
CA ALA A 4 13.53 14.98 3.69
C ALA A 4 12.22 15.59 4.21
N PRO A 5 12.28 16.69 4.99
CA PRO A 5 11.13 17.26 5.71
C PRO A 5 9.98 17.78 4.83
N ASN A 6 10.14 17.78 3.50
CA ASN A 6 9.14 18.25 2.53
C ASN A 6 8.66 17.14 1.58
N THR A 7 8.86 15.85 1.92
CA THR A 7 8.34 14.77 1.07
C THR A 7 6.82 14.73 1.21
N PRO A 8 6.07 14.83 0.09
CA PRO A 8 4.62 14.82 0.11
C PRO A 8 4.07 13.58 0.85
N LEU A 9 3.01 13.75 1.64
CA LEU A 9 2.59 12.80 2.68
C LEU A 9 2.17 11.45 2.07
N PHE A 10 1.52 11.49 0.91
CA PHE A 10 1.16 10.30 0.13
C PHE A 10 2.37 9.61 -0.50
N THR A 11 3.33 10.38 -1.00
CA THR A 11 4.57 9.83 -1.58
C THR A 11 5.38 9.08 -0.51
N ARG A 12 5.39 9.59 0.72
CA ARG A 12 6.00 8.91 1.87
C ARG A 12 5.25 7.62 2.22
N ALA A 13 3.92 7.65 2.25
CA ALA A 13 3.10 6.47 2.54
C ALA A 13 3.26 5.36 1.48
N GLU A 14 3.35 5.72 0.20
CA GLU A 14 3.64 4.79 -0.92
C GLU A 14 4.99 4.08 -0.69
N ASN A 15 6.06 4.83 -0.42
CA ASN A 15 7.40 4.27 -0.20
C ASN A 15 7.47 3.34 1.02
N VAL A 16 6.75 3.67 2.10
CA VAL A 16 6.68 2.82 3.30
C VAL A 16 5.97 1.50 3.00
N ASN A 17 4.89 1.52 2.21
CA ASN A 17 4.16 0.31 1.83
C ASN A 17 5.04 -0.65 1.01
N ASP A 18 5.81 -0.13 0.05
CA ASP A 18 6.70 -0.94 -0.78
C ASP A 18 7.82 -1.61 0.04
N ALA A 19 8.46 -0.84 0.93
CA ALA A 19 9.48 -1.36 1.83
C ALA A 19 8.91 -2.41 2.80
N MET A 20 7.69 -2.20 3.29
CA MET A 20 7.00 -3.15 4.16
C MET A 20 6.69 -4.47 3.42
N LEU A 21 6.30 -4.41 2.15
CA LEU A 21 6.00 -5.60 1.35
C LEU A 21 7.23 -6.49 1.16
N VAL A 22 8.37 -5.90 0.79
CA VAL A 22 9.64 -6.63 0.63
C VAL A 22 10.06 -7.28 1.94
N GLY A 23 10.08 -6.52 3.03
CA GLY A 23 10.44 -7.05 4.35
C GLY A 23 9.49 -8.16 4.82
N THR A 24 8.19 -8.04 4.55
CA THR A 24 7.20 -9.07 4.89
C THR A 24 7.47 -10.38 4.14
N LYS A 25 7.80 -10.31 2.83
CA LYS A 25 8.16 -11.48 2.02
C LYS A 25 9.36 -12.22 2.59
N GLU A 26 10.46 -11.50 2.80
CA GLU A 26 11.73 -12.09 3.25
C GLU A 26 11.60 -12.70 4.65
N ASN A 27 11.01 -11.95 5.57
CA ASN A 27 10.83 -12.41 6.95
C ASN A 27 9.93 -13.66 6.99
N THR A 28 8.77 -13.62 6.34
CA THR A 28 7.84 -14.76 6.33
C THR A 28 8.48 -16.01 5.75
N CYS A 29 9.24 -15.89 4.66
CA CYS A 29 10.02 -16.99 4.10
C CYS A 29 11.04 -17.54 5.10
N ALA A 30 11.79 -16.66 5.78
CA ALA A 30 12.78 -17.07 6.76
C ALA A 30 12.15 -17.84 7.92
N TRP A 31 11.05 -17.35 8.48
CA TRP A 31 10.30 -18.02 9.55
C TRP A 31 9.79 -19.41 9.13
N LEU A 32 9.21 -19.52 7.93
CA LEU A 32 8.70 -20.80 7.42
C LEU A 32 9.83 -21.81 7.16
N ARG A 33 10.97 -21.36 6.60
CA ARG A 33 12.14 -22.22 6.39
C ARG A 33 12.77 -22.68 7.69
N LEU A 34 12.85 -21.80 8.70
CA LEU A 34 13.32 -22.16 10.05
C LEU A 34 12.42 -23.23 10.70
N ALA A 35 11.13 -23.25 10.37
CA ALA A 35 10.19 -24.27 10.78
C ALA A 35 10.23 -25.54 9.90
N ASN A 36 11.26 -25.71 9.06
CA ASN A 36 11.46 -26.84 8.15
C ASN A 36 10.36 -27.04 7.09
N PHE A 37 9.77 -25.94 6.62
CA PHE A 37 8.94 -25.98 5.42
C PHE A 37 9.79 -25.71 4.17
N ASP A 38 9.47 -26.42 3.09
CA ASP A 38 9.83 -25.99 1.74
C ASP A 38 8.83 -24.90 1.31
N VAL A 39 9.34 -23.76 0.84
CA VAL A 39 8.55 -22.53 0.65
C VAL A 39 8.72 -22.00 -0.76
N GLU A 40 7.61 -21.97 -1.49
CA GLU A 40 7.43 -21.26 -2.74
C GLU A 40 6.62 -19.99 -2.49
N VAL A 41 6.95 -18.89 -3.17
CA VAL A 41 6.19 -17.64 -3.09
C VAL A 41 5.79 -17.22 -4.48
N LEU A 42 4.49 -16.99 -4.65
CA LEU A 42 3.92 -16.39 -5.86
C LEU A 42 3.59 -14.93 -5.57
N GLU A 43 3.90 -14.08 -6.54
CA GLU A 43 3.53 -12.67 -6.55
C GLU A 43 2.45 -12.46 -7.61
N GLU A 44 1.26 -12.06 -7.16
CA GLU A 44 0.16 -11.74 -8.06
C GLU A 44 -0.15 -10.25 -7.98
N ARG A 45 -0.20 -9.61 -9.15
CA ARG A 45 -0.67 -8.24 -9.28
C ARG A 45 -2.17 -8.26 -9.53
N ILE A 46 -2.91 -7.57 -8.66
CA ILE A 46 -4.35 -7.38 -8.79
C ILE A 46 -4.58 -5.92 -9.15
N ASP A 47 -5.08 -5.69 -10.36
CA ASP A 47 -5.47 -4.36 -10.84
C ASP A 47 -6.98 -4.16 -10.64
N TYR A 48 -7.37 -2.99 -10.16
CA TYR A 48 -8.77 -2.60 -10.00
C TYR A 48 -8.92 -1.08 -10.16
N SER A 49 -10.13 -0.62 -10.47
CA SER A 49 -10.45 0.81 -10.50
C SER A 49 -11.46 1.18 -9.44
N VAL A 50 -11.36 2.41 -8.93
CA VAL A 50 -12.36 3.02 -8.07
C VAL A 50 -12.55 4.46 -8.51
N THR A 51 -13.75 5.01 -8.36
CA THR A 51 -13.96 6.44 -8.62
C THR A 51 -13.11 7.30 -7.69
N LYS A 52 -12.70 8.49 -8.14
CA LYS A 52 -11.98 9.46 -7.32
C LYS A 52 -12.68 9.77 -6.00
N SER A 53 -14.01 9.91 -6.00
CA SER A 53 -14.79 10.09 -4.77
C SER A 53 -14.65 8.89 -3.83
N LYS A 54 -14.75 7.67 -4.35
CA LYS A 54 -14.61 6.45 -3.56
C LYS A 54 -13.20 6.29 -3.01
N TRP A 55 -12.19 6.69 -3.77
CA TRP A 55 -10.81 6.70 -3.31
C TRP A 55 -10.64 7.62 -2.09
N TYR A 56 -11.17 8.84 -2.14
CA TYR A 56 -11.13 9.75 -0.98
C TYR A 56 -11.86 9.22 0.24
N ASP A 57 -13.01 8.56 0.05
CA ASP A 57 -13.70 7.89 1.16
C ASP A 57 -12.85 6.77 1.78
N MET A 58 -12.11 6.02 0.96
CA MET A 58 -11.19 4.98 1.45
C MET A 58 -10.02 5.58 2.26
N LEU A 59 -9.48 6.73 1.83
CA LEU A 59 -8.41 7.43 2.54
C LEU A 59 -8.91 7.98 3.89
N ARG A 60 -10.07 8.65 3.90
CA ARG A 60 -10.74 9.10 5.14
C ARG A 60 -11.08 7.96 6.08
N GLY A 61 -11.51 6.83 5.50
CA GLY A 61 -11.76 5.58 6.22
C GLY A 61 -10.51 4.83 6.67
N ARG A 62 -9.30 5.34 6.38
CA ARG A 62 -8.00 4.73 6.72
C ARG A 62 -7.92 3.27 6.26
N PHE A 63 -8.38 3.02 5.04
CA PHE A 63 -8.43 1.67 4.45
C PHE A 63 -7.05 0.98 4.46
N TYR A 64 -5.97 1.74 4.25
CA TYR A 64 -4.61 1.24 4.43
C TYR A 64 -4.14 1.42 5.86
N SER A 65 -3.56 0.38 6.43
CA SER A 65 -3.03 0.39 7.80
C SER A 65 -1.95 1.45 8.02
N SER A 66 -1.20 1.83 6.97
CA SER A 66 -0.19 2.91 7.05
C SER A 66 -0.80 4.30 7.29
N LEU A 67 -2.10 4.47 7.06
CA LEU A 67 -2.83 5.71 7.36
C LEU A 67 -3.36 5.76 8.80
N ARG A 68 -3.23 4.68 9.58
CA ARG A 68 -3.81 4.58 10.92
C ARG A 68 -3.29 5.64 11.89
N GLU A 69 -2.01 5.98 11.78
CA GLU A 69 -1.34 6.95 12.66
C GLU A 69 -1.64 8.41 12.28
N LEU A 70 -2.27 8.64 11.13
CA LEU A 70 -2.59 9.98 10.65
C LEU A 70 -3.92 10.46 11.25
N ASN A 71 -3.92 11.69 11.72
CA ASN A 71 -5.14 12.36 12.17
C ASN A 71 -5.97 12.87 10.97
N ASP A 72 -7.20 13.31 11.22
CA ASP A 72 -8.11 13.73 10.15
C ASP A 72 -7.57 14.94 9.35
N VAL A 73 -6.86 15.87 9.99
CA VAL A 73 -6.25 17.03 9.32
C VAL A 73 -5.16 16.58 8.36
N GLU A 74 -4.27 15.68 8.79
CA GLU A 74 -3.20 15.13 7.95
C GLU A 74 -3.76 14.34 6.76
N ILE A 75 -4.90 13.66 6.92
CA ILE A 75 -5.58 12.97 5.83
C ILE A 75 -6.14 13.96 4.81
N GLU A 76 -6.83 15.02 5.25
CA GLU A 76 -7.33 16.04 4.32
C GLU A 76 -6.20 16.79 3.63
N GLU A 77 -5.09 17.11 4.32
CA GLU A 77 -3.90 17.69 3.71
C GLU A 77 -3.31 16.81 2.60
N GLY A 78 -3.30 15.48 2.82
CA GLY A 78 -2.89 14.52 1.81
C GLY A 78 -3.86 14.43 0.62
N ILE A 79 -5.17 14.51 0.85
CA ILE A 79 -6.17 14.57 -0.22
C ILE A 79 -5.99 15.85 -1.05
N ASP A 80 -5.78 16.98 -0.39
CA ASP A 80 -5.48 18.27 -0.99
C ASP A 80 -4.21 18.25 -1.85
N GLU A 81 -3.17 17.55 -1.39
CA GLU A 81 -1.96 17.31 -2.16
C GLU A 81 -2.25 16.52 -3.44
N LEU A 82 -3.08 15.47 -3.36
CA LEU A 82 -3.50 14.69 -4.52
C LEU A 82 -4.31 15.55 -5.51
N GLU A 83 -5.20 16.41 -5.01
CA GLU A 83 -5.99 17.35 -5.82
C GLU A 83 -5.13 18.39 -6.53
N ARG A 84 -4.08 18.89 -5.89
CA ARG A 84 -3.14 19.84 -6.54
C ARG A 84 -2.16 19.14 -7.49
N GLY A 85 -1.96 17.84 -7.32
CA GLY A 85 -0.97 17.04 -8.03
C GLY A 85 -1.57 16.03 -9.00
N LYS A 86 -1.43 14.75 -8.64
CA LYS A 86 -1.69 13.60 -9.54
C LYS A 86 -3.16 13.51 -10.01
N LEU A 87 -4.12 14.07 -9.27
CA LEU A 87 -5.56 13.93 -9.53
C LEU A 87 -6.24 15.23 -9.97
N LYS A 88 -5.48 16.30 -10.26
CA LYS A 88 -6.01 17.64 -10.53
C LYS A 88 -6.96 17.73 -11.73
N ASP A 89 -6.73 16.89 -12.74
CA ASP A 89 -7.48 16.91 -14.01
C ASP A 89 -8.64 15.90 -14.02
N LEU A 90 -8.87 15.20 -12.91
CA LEU A 90 -9.92 14.18 -12.76
C LEU A 90 -11.15 14.73 -12.03
N ASN A 91 -12.32 14.42 -12.55
CA ASN A 91 -13.60 14.62 -11.88
C ASN A 91 -13.81 13.56 -10.79
N LEU A 92 -14.71 13.85 -9.86
CA LEU A 92 -15.02 12.93 -8.75
C LEU A 92 -15.54 11.56 -9.18
N GLN A 93 -16.14 11.46 -10.37
CA GLN A 93 -16.67 10.21 -10.92
C GLN A 93 -15.69 9.51 -11.87
N ASP A 94 -14.53 10.11 -12.13
CA ASP A 94 -13.52 9.49 -12.99
C ASP A 94 -12.84 8.35 -12.21
N ASP A 95 -12.54 7.27 -12.93
CA ASP A 95 -11.89 6.09 -12.37
C ASP A 95 -10.40 6.33 -12.16
N ILE A 96 -9.92 5.97 -10.97
CA ILE A 96 -8.51 5.92 -10.61
C ILE A 96 -8.07 4.45 -10.70
N PRO A 97 -7.08 4.12 -11.55
CA PRO A 97 -6.49 2.80 -11.57
C PRO A 97 -5.63 2.60 -10.32
N ILE A 98 -5.86 1.50 -9.62
CA ILE A 98 -5.12 1.07 -8.44
C ILE A 98 -4.63 -0.35 -8.69
N PHE A 99 -3.49 -0.68 -8.12
CA PHE A 99 -3.02 -2.05 -8.07
C PHE A 99 -2.63 -2.43 -6.65
N SER A 100 -2.74 -3.72 -6.35
CA SER A 100 -2.19 -4.31 -5.14
C SER A 100 -1.37 -5.55 -5.50
N THR A 101 -0.26 -5.76 -4.81
CA THR A 101 0.52 -6.99 -4.92
C THR A 101 0.14 -7.94 -3.80
N SER A 102 -0.30 -9.14 -4.16
CA SER A 102 -0.56 -10.23 -3.23
C SER A 102 0.62 -11.19 -3.20
N LEU A 103 1.10 -11.50 -1.99
CA LEU A 103 2.12 -12.51 -1.74
C LEU A 103 1.44 -13.80 -1.28
N ILE A 104 1.53 -14.85 -2.09
CA ILE A 104 0.94 -16.15 -1.78
C ILE A 104 2.09 -17.08 -1.40
N PHE A 105 2.12 -17.49 -0.12
CA PHE A 105 3.12 -18.41 0.42
C PHE A 105 2.59 -19.84 0.37
N ILE A 106 3.28 -20.70 -0.39
CA ILE A 106 2.99 -22.12 -0.47
C ILE A 106 4.07 -22.84 0.34
N ALA A 107 3.72 -23.28 1.55
CA ALA A 107 4.62 -23.97 2.46
C ALA A 107 4.26 -25.45 2.56
N LYS A 108 5.21 -26.33 2.21
CA LYS A 108 5.04 -27.80 2.27
C LYS A 108 5.97 -28.35 3.35
N LYS A 109 5.41 -29.16 4.25
CA LYS A 109 6.22 -29.83 5.28
C LYS A 109 6.89 -31.04 4.65
N GLY A 110 8.22 -31.11 4.73
CA GLY A 110 8.95 -32.31 4.36
C GLY A 110 8.48 -33.50 5.22
N HIS A 111 8.31 -34.66 4.60
CA HIS A 111 8.11 -35.93 5.30
C HIS A 111 9.35 -36.32 6.10
#